data_AF-A0A497CCJ7-F1
#
_entry.id   AF-A0A497CCJ7-F1
#
_cell.length_a   1.000
_cell.length_b   1.000
_cell.length_c   1.000
_cell.angle_alpha   90.00
_cell.angle_beta   90.00
_cell.angle_gamma   90.00
#
_symmetry.space_group_name_H-M   'P 1'
#
loop_
_entity.id
_entity.type
_entity.pdbx_description
1 polymer ?
#
loop_
_entity_poly.entity_id
_entity_poly.type
_entity_poly.pdbx_seq_one_letter_code
_entity_poly.pdbx_strand_id
1 'polypeptide(L)'
;MIRKKLPLILIFFIFAFLIIGCHTSPKAFKGMELYSWQDNDGSWVFSIMHGTNRLKTVSEVRENPLSMRDVKTEFCQMATGEQVFWMANAQDPATGEPQAFPYPPEVVAEEIETFANACGVELINLCP
;
A
#
# COMPACT_ATOMS: atom_id res chain seq x y z
N MET A 1 -40.84 -36.28 -33.66
CA MET A 1 -40.49 -35.67 -32.35
C MET A 1 -38.98 -35.41 -32.30
N ILE A 2 -38.56 -34.17 -32.56
CA ILE A 2 -37.15 -33.77 -32.65
C ILE A 2 -36.66 -33.40 -31.24
N ARG A 3 -35.79 -34.22 -30.67
CA ARG A 3 -35.06 -33.90 -29.44
C ARG A 3 -33.97 -32.88 -29.77
N LYS A 4 -34.20 -31.60 -29.50
CA LYS A 4 -33.14 -30.59 -29.55
C LYS A 4 -32.22 -30.83 -28.35
N LYS A 5 -31.00 -31.33 -28.62
CA LYS A 5 -29.93 -31.39 -27.62
C LYS A 5 -29.43 -29.96 -27.39
N LEU A 6 -29.55 -29.49 -26.16
CA LEU A 6 -28.98 -28.21 -25.71
C LEU A 6 -27.44 -28.39 -25.63
N PRO A 7 -26.63 -27.56 -26.30
CA PRO A 7 -25.18 -27.66 -26.14
C PRO A 7 -24.78 -27.12 -24.78
N LEU A 8 -24.15 -28.00 -24.00
CA LEU A 8 -23.44 -27.75 -22.76
C LEU A 8 -22.28 -26.78 -23.04
N ILE A 9 -22.55 -25.48 -23.05
CA ILE A 9 -21.54 -24.42 -22.98
C ILE A 9 -21.73 -23.75 -21.62
N LEU A 10 -21.45 -24.52 -20.56
CA LEU A 10 -21.06 -23.90 -19.29
C LEU A 10 -19.54 -23.79 -19.37
N ILE A 11 -19.10 -22.70 -20.00
CA ILE A 11 -17.75 -22.17 -19.85
C ILE A 11 -17.60 -21.98 -18.34
N PHE A 12 -16.99 -22.97 -17.68
CA PHE A 12 -16.28 -22.70 -16.44
C PHE A 12 -15.35 -21.56 -16.81
N PHE A 13 -15.71 -20.36 -16.35
CA PHE A 13 -14.79 -19.26 -16.20
C PHE A 13 -13.69 -19.82 -15.30
N ILE A 14 -12.70 -20.45 -15.93
CA ILE A 14 -11.37 -20.60 -15.39
C ILE A 14 -11.01 -19.15 -15.13
N PHE A 15 -11.16 -18.74 -13.87
CA PHE A 15 -10.48 -17.59 -13.31
C PHE A 15 -9.02 -17.87 -13.61
N ALA A 16 -8.57 -17.43 -14.78
CA ALA A 16 -7.19 -17.15 -15.06
C ALA A 16 -6.86 -15.94 -14.19
N PHE A 17 -6.81 -16.17 -12.86
CA PHE A 17 -5.74 -15.60 -12.07
C PHE A 17 -4.48 -16.15 -12.71
N LEU A 18 -4.04 -15.43 -13.74
CA LEU A 18 -2.71 -15.49 -14.25
C LEU A 18 -1.83 -15.41 -13.01
N ILE A 19 -1.27 -16.54 -12.59
CA ILE A 19 -0.21 -16.59 -11.61
C ILE A 19 0.97 -15.91 -12.30
N ILE A 20 0.92 -14.59 -12.36
CA ILE A 20 2.11 -13.76 -12.46
C ILE A 20 2.85 -14.17 -11.20
N GLY A 21 3.95 -14.92 -11.37
CA GLY A 21 4.81 -15.28 -10.25
C GLY A 21 5.06 -14.01 -9.47
N CYS A 22 4.45 -13.93 -8.28
CA CYS A 22 4.61 -12.80 -7.39
C CYS A 22 6.07 -12.85 -6.97
N HIS A 23 6.90 -12.07 -7.64
CA HIS A 23 8.30 -11.92 -7.29
C HIS A 23 8.30 -11.04 -6.05
N THR A 24 7.98 -11.64 -4.90
CA THR A 24 7.98 -10.93 -3.62
C THR A 24 9.39 -10.48 -3.33
N SER A 25 9.55 -9.20 -3.01
CA SER A 25 10.84 -8.66 -2.57
C SER A 25 11.30 -9.34 -1.28
N PRO A 26 12.62 -9.41 -0.99
CA PRO A 26 13.09 -9.84 0.32
C PRO A 26 12.54 -8.93 1.42
N LYS A 27 12.25 -9.49 2.60
CA LYS A 27 11.75 -8.73 3.74
C LYS A 27 12.74 -7.62 4.13
N ALA A 28 12.24 -6.42 4.34
CA ALA A 28 13.03 -5.29 4.79
C ALA A 28 13.51 -5.51 6.22
N PHE A 29 14.79 -5.24 6.49
CA PHE A 29 15.40 -5.49 7.81
C PHE A 29 14.71 -4.73 8.96
N LYS A 30 14.11 -3.58 8.67
CA LYS A 30 13.39 -2.74 9.64
C LYS A 30 11.93 -2.50 9.26
N GLY A 31 11.39 -3.32 8.37
CA GLY A 31 10.12 -3.06 7.73
C GLY A 31 10.17 -1.87 6.77
N MET A 32 8.97 -1.46 6.37
CA MET A 32 8.70 -0.34 5.48
C MET A 32 7.98 0.77 6.26
N GLU A 33 8.04 2.00 5.77
CA GLU A 33 7.36 3.16 6.34
C GLU A 33 6.36 3.67 5.30
N LEU A 34 5.09 3.83 5.70
CA LEU A 34 4.04 4.47 4.91
C LEU A 34 3.80 5.88 5.45
N TYR A 35 3.71 6.85 4.55
CA TYR A 35 3.33 8.23 4.85
C TYR A 35 2.12 8.63 4.03
N SER A 36 1.29 9.53 4.56
CA SER A 36 0.13 10.08 3.86
C SER A 36 0.03 11.59 4.05
N TRP A 37 -0.42 12.29 3.00
CA TRP A 37 -0.75 13.71 3.06
C TRP A 37 -1.74 14.06 1.96
N GLN A 38 -2.31 15.27 2.04
CA GLN A 38 -3.11 15.83 0.95
C GLN A 38 -2.22 16.67 0.03
N ASP A 39 -2.31 16.44 -1.27
CA ASP A 39 -1.70 17.31 -2.28
C ASP A 39 -2.51 18.62 -2.43
N ASN A 40 -2.05 19.53 -3.28
CA ASN A 40 -2.60 20.87 -3.47
C ASN A 40 -4.07 20.88 -3.92
N ASP A 41 -4.56 19.80 -4.53
CA ASP A 41 -5.94 19.62 -4.96
C ASP A 41 -6.83 18.97 -3.88
N GLY A 42 -6.27 18.65 -2.70
CA GLY A 42 -6.94 17.96 -1.61
C GLY A 42 -6.98 16.44 -1.73
N SER A 43 -6.43 15.88 -2.82
CA SER A 43 -6.33 14.43 -3.04
C SER A 43 -5.33 13.81 -2.08
N TRP A 44 -5.65 12.62 -1.56
CA TRP A 44 -4.72 11.85 -0.74
C TRP A 44 -3.64 11.19 -1.58
N VAL A 45 -2.39 11.44 -1.20
CA VAL A 45 -1.19 10.84 -1.78
C VAL A 45 -0.33 10.24 -0.68
N PHE A 46 0.54 9.32 -1.08
CA PHE A 46 1.29 8.47 -0.15
C PHE A 46 2.76 8.38 -0.52
N SER A 47 3.57 7.81 0.37
CA SER A 47 4.93 7.39 0.07
C SER A 47 5.25 6.14 0.87
N ILE A 48 5.95 5.19 0.25
CA ILE A 48 6.42 3.96 0.88
C ILE A 48 7.94 3.94 0.79
N MET A 49 8.61 3.77 1.93
CA MET A 49 10.07 3.80 2.02
C MET A 49 10.59 2.67 2.89
N HIS A 50 11.86 2.28 2.72
CA HIS A 50 12.51 1.38 3.67
C HIS A 50 12.67 2.04 5.03
N GLY A 51 12.34 1.30 6.09
CA GLY A 51 12.53 1.70 7.48
C GLY A 51 14.00 1.92 7.83
N THR A 52 14.30 2.96 8.62
CA THR A 52 15.68 3.27 9.04
C THR A 52 15.79 3.56 10.54
N ASN A 53 17.02 3.76 11.05
CA ASN A 53 17.25 4.19 12.45
C ASN A 53 17.17 5.73 12.62
N ARG A 54 16.59 6.44 11.65
CA ARG A 54 16.40 7.89 11.71
C ARG A 54 15.03 8.26 11.16
N LEU A 55 14.53 9.42 11.54
CA LEU A 55 13.39 10.01 10.85
C LEU A 55 13.77 10.39 9.42
N LYS A 56 12.84 10.16 8.49
CA LYS A 56 12.90 10.69 7.12
C LYS A 56 12.68 12.18 7.15
N THR A 57 13.26 12.91 6.21
CA THR A 57 12.94 14.32 6.04
C THR A 57 11.66 14.52 5.23
N VAL A 58 11.03 15.68 5.38
CA VAL A 58 9.85 16.05 4.59
C VAL A 58 10.12 15.95 3.07
N SER A 59 11.31 16.36 2.63
CA SER A 59 11.68 16.30 1.21
C SER A 59 11.82 14.86 0.70
N GLU A 60 12.38 13.96 1.52
CA GLU A 60 12.49 12.54 1.19
C GLU A 60 11.11 11.89 1.06
N VAL A 61 10.21 12.15 2.02
CA VAL A 61 8.86 11.59 2.01
C VAL A 61 8.08 12.02 0.77
N ARG A 62 8.23 13.29 0.35
CA ARG A 62 7.47 13.87 -0.77
C ARG A 62 8.14 13.69 -2.14
N GLU A 63 9.30 13.04 -2.24
CA GLU A 63 10.06 12.95 -3.48
C GLU A 63 9.32 12.17 -4.57
N ASN A 64 8.68 11.04 -4.21
CA ASN A 64 7.99 10.14 -5.14
C ASN A 64 6.57 9.82 -4.62
N PRO A 65 5.60 10.75 -4.78
CA PRO A 65 4.24 10.53 -4.32
C PRO A 65 3.57 9.38 -5.07
N LEU A 66 2.90 8.51 -4.32
CA LEU A 66 2.14 7.36 -4.80
C LEU A 66 0.64 7.66 -4.75
N SER A 67 -0.08 7.22 -5.78
CA SER A 67 -1.53 7.15 -5.72
C SER A 67 -1.98 5.92 -4.91
N MET A 68 -3.25 5.88 -4.49
CA MET A 68 -3.86 4.69 -3.86
C MET A 68 -3.65 3.41 -4.70
N ARG A 69 -3.73 3.52 -6.04
CA ARG A 69 -3.49 2.38 -6.93
C ARG A 69 -2.05 1.88 -6.84
N ASP A 70 -1.10 2.80 -6.74
CA ASP A 70 0.32 2.46 -6.68
C ASP A 70 0.69 1.86 -5.31
N VAL A 71 0.14 2.38 -4.21
CA VAL A 71 0.26 1.77 -2.86
C VAL A 71 -0.15 0.30 -2.86
N LYS A 72 -1.31 -0.02 -3.44
CA LYS A 72 -1.78 -1.41 -3.55
C LYS A 72 -0.86 -2.28 -4.39
N THR A 73 -0.27 -1.68 -5.43
CA THR A 73 0.69 -2.37 -6.29
C THR A 73 1.97 -2.68 -5.53
N GLU A 74 2.49 -1.72 -4.75
CA GLU A 74 3.66 -1.91 -3.89
C GLU A 74 3.44 -3.00 -2.83
N PHE A 75 2.30 -2.98 -2.12
CA PHE A 75 2.00 -4.02 -1.12
C PHE A 75 2.04 -5.43 -1.70
N CYS A 76 1.50 -5.64 -2.89
CA CYS A 76 1.50 -6.94 -3.54
C CYS A 76 2.85 -7.34 -4.16
N GLN A 77 3.87 -6.49 -4.07
CA GLN A 77 5.25 -6.80 -4.42
C GLN A 77 6.15 -6.99 -3.18
N MET A 78 5.65 -6.69 -1.98
CA MET A 78 6.38 -6.88 -0.72
C MET A 78 6.49 -8.36 -0.34
N ALA A 79 7.37 -8.65 0.61
CA ALA A 79 7.42 -9.97 1.24
C ALA A 79 6.10 -10.28 1.97
N THR A 80 5.64 -11.53 1.91
CA THR A 80 4.58 -11.98 2.83
C THR A 80 5.06 -11.84 4.28
N GLY A 81 4.22 -11.27 5.12
CA GLY A 81 4.51 -10.90 6.50
C GLY A 81 5.40 -9.67 6.64
N GLU A 82 5.59 -8.86 5.58
CA GLU A 82 6.26 -7.56 5.69
C GLU A 82 5.50 -6.65 6.65
N GLN A 83 6.24 -5.86 7.42
CA GLN A 83 5.68 -4.87 8.33
C GLN A 83 5.77 -3.49 7.71
N VAL A 84 4.65 -2.80 7.61
CA VAL A 84 4.57 -1.43 7.13
C VAL A 84 4.11 -0.54 8.28
N PHE A 85 4.99 0.35 8.73
CA PHE A 85 4.71 1.29 9.81
C PHE A 85 4.11 2.57 9.23
N TRP A 86 2.88 2.93 9.60
CA TRP A 86 2.25 4.16 9.12
C TRP A 86 2.65 5.34 10.01
N MET A 87 3.52 6.18 9.47
CA MET A 87 4.21 7.26 10.16
C MET A 87 3.38 8.55 10.17
N ALA A 88 3.24 9.17 11.35
CA ALA A 88 2.50 10.42 11.54
C ALA A 88 3.35 11.69 11.41
N ASN A 89 4.67 11.56 11.27
CA ASN A 89 5.58 12.71 11.19
C ASN A 89 6.90 12.38 10.46
N ALA A 90 7.51 13.44 9.92
CA ALA A 90 8.84 13.43 9.32
C ALA A 90 9.64 14.64 9.80
N GLN A 91 10.96 14.59 9.73
CA GLN A 91 11.84 15.68 10.13
C GLN A 91 11.73 16.86 9.16
N ASP A 92 11.40 18.05 9.64
CA ASP A 92 11.55 19.28 8.87
C ASP A 92 13.02 19.77 9.00
N PRO A 93 13.79 19.82 7.90
CA PRO A 93 15.17 20.29 7.94
C PRO A 93 15.30 21.80 8.17
N ALA A 94 14.25 22.59 7.90
CA ALA A 94 14.29 24.05 8.07
C ALA A 94 14.13 24.44 9.55
N THR A 95 13.27 23.73 10.28
CA THR A 95 12.97 24.03 11.69
C THR A 95 13.70 23.12 12.66
N GLY A 96 14.10 21.91 12.24
CA GLY A 96 14.63 20.89 13.14
C GLY A 96 13.55 20.17 13.95
N GLU A 97 12.27 20.48 13.72
CA GLU A 97 11.14 19.87 14.42
C GLU A 97 10.41 18.81 13.55
N PRO A 98 9.66 17.88 14.15
CA PRO A 98 8.80 16.98 13.39
C PRO A 98 7.64 17.72 12.71
N GLN A 99 7.51 17.57 11.40
CA GLN A 99 6.35 17.98 10.63
C GLN A 99 5.33 16.84 10.55
N ALA A 100 4.06 17.14 10.83
CA ALA A 100 2.98 16.19 10.78
C ALA A 100 2.67 15.70 9.34
N PHE A 101 2.39 14.41 9.24
CA PHE A 101 1.84 13.73 8.06
C PHE A 101 0.51 13.10 8.48
N PRO A 102 -0.63 13.71 8.16
CA PRO A 102 -1.91 13.30 8.69
C PRO A 102 -2.35 11.96 8.13
N TYR A 103 -3.05 11.19 8.95
CA TYR A 103 -3.79 10.02 8.49
C TYR A 103 -4.99 10.44 7.63
N PRO A 104 -5.34 9.66 6.59
CA PRO A 104 -6.53 9.90 5.80
C PRO A 104 -7.80 9.54 6.60
N PRO A 105 -9.00 9.93 6.12
CA PRO A 105 -10.26 9.52 6.73
C PRO A 105 -10.36 7.99 6.86
N GLU A 106 -11.12 7.52 7.85
CA GLU A 106 -11.26 6.10 8.19
C GLU A 106 -11.55 5.21 6.98
N VAL A 107 -12.46 5.62 6.08
CA VAL A 107 -12.78 4.87 4.85
C VAL A 107 -11.55 4.61 3.95
N VAL A 108 -10.62 5.56 3.87
CA VAL A 108 -9.40 5.43 3.07
C VAL A 108 -8.38 4.56 3.81
N ALA A 109 -8.29 4.71 5.13
CA ALA A 109 -7.40 3.91 5.97
C ALA A 109 -7.80 2.42 5.97
N GLU A 110 -9.10 2.13 6.14
CA GLU A 110 -9.66 0.78 6.07
C GLU A 110 -9.44 0.13 4.69
N GLU A 111 -9.55 0.90 3.61
CA GLU A 111 -9.25 0.42 2.27
C GLU A 111 -7.78 0.00 2.15
N ILE A 112 -6.84 0.82 2.62
CA ILE A 112 -5.40 0.52 2.61
C ILE A 112 -5.10 -0.73 3.44
N GLU A 113 -5.64 -0.81 4.66
CA GLU A 113 -5.45 -1.95 5.56
C GLU A 113 -6.01 -3.24 4.95
N THR A 114 -7.22 -3.20 4.41
CA THR A 114 -7.85 -4.35 3.74
C THR A 114 -6.99 -4.87 2.59
N PHE A 115 -6.45 -3.96 1.76
CA PHE A 115 -5.57 -4.35 0.65
C PHE A 115 -4.20 -4.85 1.11
N ALA A 116 -3.60 -4.24 2.15
CA ALA A 116 -2.34 -4.73 2.72
C ALA A 116 -2.49 -6.17 3.21
N ASN A 117 -3.56 -6.45 3.99
CA ASN A 117 -3.88 -7.78 4.49
C ASN A 117 -4.09 -8.79 3.36
N ALA A 118 -4.77 -8.39 2.26
CA ALA A 118 -4.97 -9.25 1.09
C ALA A 118 -3.65 -9.59 0.35
N CYS A 119 -2.67 -8.70 0.38
CA CYS A 119 -1.31 -8.95 -0.13
C CYS A 119 -0.40 -9.66 0.90
N GLY A 120 -0.90 -9.97 2.10
CA GLY A 120 -0.15 -10.61 3.17
C GLY A 120 0.84 -9.67 3.88
N VAL A 121 0.58 -8.36 3.87
CA VAL A 121 1.38 -7.32 4.54
C VAL A 121 0.67 -6.88 5.82
N GLU A 122 1.44 -6.70 6.90
CA GLU A 122 0.96 -6.23 8.20
C GLU A 122 1.13 -4.71 8.29
N LEU A 123 0.01 -3.98 8.27
CA LEU A 123 0.01 -2.54 8.50
C LEU A 123 0.00 -2.26 10.00
N ILE A 124 1.00 -1.53 10.48
CA ILE A 124 1.19 -1.17 11.89
C ILE A 124 1.02 0.33 12.03
N ASN A 125 -0.07 0.73 12.69
CA ASN A 125 -0.31 2.14 12.99
C ASN A 125 0.48 2.53 14.23
N LEU A 126 1.51 3.38 14.07
CA LEU A 126 2.35 3.85 15.17
C LEU A 126 1.75 5.06 15.94
N CYS A 127 0.41 5.13 16.01
CA CYS A 127 -0.42 6.04 16.83
C CYS A 127 -0.80 7.39 16.17
N PRO A 128 -2.06 7.87 16.30
CA PRO A 128 -2.36 9.30 16.40
C PRO A 128 -2.04 9.86 17.79
#